data_AF-A0A9E3BTD6-F1
#
_entry.id   AF-A0A9E3BTD6-F1
#
_cell.length_a   1.000
_cell.length_b   1.000
_cell.length_c   1.000
_cell.angle_alpha   90.00
_cell.angle_beta   90.00
_cell.angle_gamma   90.00
#
_symmetry.space_group_name_H-M   'P 1'
#
loop_
_entity.id
_entity.type
_entity.pdbx_description
1 polymer ?
#
loop_
_entity_poly.entity_id
_entity_poly.type
_entity_poly.pdbx_seq_one_letter_code
_entity_poly.pdbx_strand_id
1 'polypeptide(L)'
;MTLPVATLDHVVINARDDMDSAADIYRRLGFTLTERGYHSLGSMNHLAMFGTDYLELIAVPKGATSGRLDLLDYAYGLNGLVFGSEDSAVTYAALAKAGLPFDPPVEFTRPVKYSGGQGDARFRTVRMKGGVVPYGRIYYCHHFTRELVWRDEWRHHANGSVAVVRALIVEPDPAKGAKLYADMFGPENIRDIKGGKSVVVGNSRFDIVTEAALRAEFGDAAPDAQGRPAYMAGLSFRTLSLRKAADALKAGGIESAARDGRIVVPARAATNAVLEFVE
;
A
#
# COMPACT_ATOMS: atom_id res chain seq x y z
N MET A 1 8.58 11.44 -24.76
CA MET A 1 7.73 10.24 -24.59
C MET A 1 6.78 10.53 -23.46
N THR A 2 5.49 10.17 -23.58
CA THR A 2 4.53 10.41 -22.49
C THR A 2 4.61 9.23 -21.52
N LEU A 3 5.13 9.47 -20.32
CA LEU A 3 5.13 8.49 -19.23
C LEU A 3 3.75 8.44 -18.56
N PRO A 4 3.39 7.33 -17.90
CA PRO A 4 2.17 7.27 -17.10
C PRO A 4 2.14 8.37 -16.03
N VAL A 5 0.97 8.94 -15.77
CA VAL A 5 0.77 9.88 -14.67
C VAL A 5 0.89 9.12 -13.35
N ALA A 6 1.65 9.68 -12.40
CA ALA A 6 1.81 9.12 -11.08
C ALA A 6 0.54 9.35 -10.24
N THR A 7 -0.33 8.35 -10.20
CA THR A 7 -1.54 8.33 -9.35
C THR A 7 -1.46 7.14 -8.41
N LEU A 8 -1.58 7.36 -7.10
CA LEU A 8 -1.65 6.26 -6.13
C LEU A 8 -3.01 5.58 -6.24
N ASP A 9 -3.02 4.26 -6.44
CA ASP A 9 -4.25 3.45 -6.42
C ASP A 9 -4.43 2.81 -5.05
N HIS A 10 -3.41 2.11 -4.55
CA HIS A 10 -3.43 1.55 -3.21
C HIS A 10 -2.05 1.18 -2.68
N VAL A 11 -2.02 0.89 -1.39
CA VAL A 11 -0.89 0.31 -0.67
C VAL A 11 -1.25 -1.07 -0.14
N VAL A 12 -0.28 -1.96 -0.03
CA VAL A 12 -0.55 -3.36 0.34
C VAL A 12 0.23 -3.80 1.56
N ILE A 13 -0.48 -4.33 2.56
CA ILE A 13 0.08 -5.01 3.72
C ILE A 13 -0.01 -6.51 3.46
N ASN A 14 1.14 -7.19 3.45
CA ASN A 14 1.20 -8.63 3.36
C ASN A 14 0.95 -9.25 4.73
N ALA A 15 -0.12 -10.02 4.81
CA ALA A 15 -0.47 -10.86 5.96
C ALA A 15 -0.04 -12.32 5.75
N ARG A 16 0.70 -12.63 4.66
CA ARG A 16 1.18 -13.97 4.30
C ARG A 16 0.04 -14.98 4.22
N ASP A 17 -0.21 -15.77 5.27
CA ASP A 17 -1.32 -16.72 5.39
C ASP A 17 -2.18 -16.51 6.65
N ASP A 18 -1.98 -15.40 7.37
CA ASP A 18 -2.66 -15.06 8.63
C ASP A 18 -3.57 -13.82 8.49
N MET A 19 -4.52 -13.91 7.56
CA MET A 19 -5.46 -12.82 7.28
C MET A 19 -6.37 -12.49 8.46
N ASP A 20 -6.76 -13.47 9.28
CA ASP A 20 -7.68 -13.24 10.41
C ASP A 20 -7.03 -12.30 11.44
N SER A 21 -5.76 -12.55 11.79
CA SER A 21 -4.99 -11.70 12.69
C SER A 21 -4.79 -10.29 12.12
N ALA A 22 -4.38 -10.18 10.85
CA ALA A 22 -4.20 -8.87 10.21
C ALA A 22 -5.51 -8.08 10.15
N ALA A 23 -6.64 -8.74 9.82
CA ALA A 23 -7.94 -8.09 9.76
C ALA A 23 -8.44 -7.65 11.15
N ASP A 24 -8.18 -8.42 12.21
CA ASP A 24 -8.47 -8.01 13.59
C ASP A 24 -7.68 -6.75 13.97
N ILE A 25 -6.36 -6.76 13.76
CA ILE A 25 -5.48 -5.62 14.04
C ILE A 25 -5.98 -4.37 13.32
N TYR A 26 -6.28 -4.46 12.03
CA TYR A 26 -6.71 -3.30 11.24
C TYR A 26 -8.12 -2.81 11.59
N ARG A 27 -9.03 -3.68 12.05
CA ARG A 27 -10.31 -3.23 12.64
C ARG A 27 -10.09 -2.49 13.96
N ARG A 28 -9.19 -2.99 14.81
CA ARG A 28 -8.82 -2.34 16.08
C ARG A 28 -8.09 -1.01 15.87
N LEU A 29 -7.37 -0.86 14.75
CA LEU A 29 -6.84 0.42 14.28
C LEU A 29 -7.93 1.42 13.87
N GLY A 30 -9.20 1.01 13.84
CA GLY A 30 -10.35 1.85 13.52
C GLY A 30 -10.70 1.90 12.03
N PHE A 31 -10.13 1.01 11.20
CA PHE A 31 -10.53 0.90 9.80
C PHE A 31 -11.79 0.06 9.64
N THR A 32 -12.64 0.48 8.70
CA THR A 32 -13.76 -0.31 8.22
C THR A 32 -13.25 -1.16 7.07
N LEU A 33 -13.20 -2.48 7.26
CA LEU A 33 -12.74 -3.42 6.24
C LEU A 33 -13.90 -3.99 5.45
N THR A 34 -13.72 -4.16 4.14
CA THR A 34 -14.65 -4.92 3.30
C THR A 34 -14.79 -6.36 3.79
N GLU A 35 -15.82 -7.07 3.32
CA GLU A 35 -15.82 -8.54 3.41
C GLU A 35 -14.54 -9.13 2.79
N ARG A 36 -14.22 -10.36 3.22
CA ARG A 36 -13.08 -11.09 2.66
C ARG A 36 -13.34 -11.39 1.20
N GLY A 37 -12.49 -10.88 0.33
CA GLY A 37 -12.52 -11.20 -1.08
C GLY A 37 -11.55 -12.32 -1.43
N TYR A 38 -11.91 -13.10 -2.46
CA TYR A 38 -11.08 -14.17 -3.00
C TYR A 38 -10.79 -13.88 -4.47
N HIS A 39 -9.52 -13.70 -4.79
CA HIS A 39 -9.08 -13.45 -6.16
C HIS A 39 -9.06 -14.76 -6.95
N SER A 40 -9.41 -14.69 -8.24
CA SER A 40 -9.28 -15.83 -9.16
C SER A 40 -7.85 -16.36 -9.32
N LEU A 41 -6.84 -15.58 -8.90
CA LEU A 41 -5.42 -15.99 -8.85
C LEU A 41 -5.04 -16.75 -7.57
N GLY A 42 -5.94 -16.90 -6.61
CA GLY A 42 -5.72 -17.70 -5.39
C GLY A 42 -5.17 -16.95 -4.18
N SER A 43 -5.19 -15.61 -4.16
CA SER A 43 -5.03 -14.82 -2.94
C SER A 43 -6.37 -14.37 -2.39
N MET A 44 -6.37 -13.89 -1.14
CA MET A 44 -7.51 -13.28 -0.47
C MET A 44 -7.15 -11.89 0.04
N ASN A 45 -8.15 -11.02 0.19
CA ASN A 45 -7.96 -9.67 0.70
C ASN A 45 -9.08 -9.14 1.60
N HIS A 46 -8.73 -8.09 2.34
CA HIS A 46 -9.65 -7.11 2.90
C HIS A 46 -9.19 -5.72 2.45
N LEU A 47 -10.13 -4.82 2.15
CA LEU A 47 -9.81 -3.45 1.76
C LEU A 47 -10.29 -2.47 2.82
N ALA A 48 -9.49 -1.44 3.12
CA ALA A 48 -9.93 -0.21 3.78
C ALA A 48 -10.01 0.88 2.71
N MET A 49 -11.22 1.25 2.29
CA MET A 49 -11.44 2.16 1.16
C MET A 49 -11.34 3.61 1.58
N PHE A 50 -10.69 4.45 0.78
CA PHE A 50 -10.60 5.89 1.01
C PHE A 50 -11.26 6.68 -0.13
N GLY A 51 -10.99 7.98 -0.21
CA GLY A 51 -11.57 8.84 -1.25
C GLY A 51 -11.18 8.41 -2.67
N THR A 52 -9.87 8.35 -2.94
CA THR A 52 -9.30 8.05 -4.27
C THR A 52 -8.40 6.81 -4.28
N ASP A 53 -7.91 6.39 -3.11
CA ASP A 53 -7.04 5.24 -2.91
C ASP A 53 -7.65 4.26 -1.88
N TYR A 54 -6.92 3.19 -1.55
CA TYR A 54 -7.27 2.27 -0.48
C TYR A 54 -6.03 1.60 0.12
N LEU A 55 -6.21 0.95 1.26
CA LEU A 55 -5.25 -0.01 1.81
C LEU A 55 -5.77 -1.43 1.59
N GLU A 56 -4.94 -2.31 1.05
CA GLU A 56 -5.20 -3.72 0.90
C GLU A 56 -4.45 -4.53 1.95
N LEU A 57 -5.16 -5.36 2.71
CA LEU A 57 -4.56 -6.51 3.36
C LEU A 57 -4.60 -7.67 2.37
N ILE A 58 -3.47 -8.33 2.12
CA ILE A 58 -3.40 -9.48 1.20
C ILE A 58 -2.78 -10.69 1.88
N ALA A 59 -3.28 -11.88 1.56
CA ALA A 59 -2.73 -13.15 2.00
C ALA A 59 -3.06 -14.27 1.00
N VAL A 60 -2.41 -15.42 1.13
CA VAL A 60 -2.91 -16.69 0.60
C VAL A 60 -3.83 -17.35 1.62
N PRO A 61 -4.82 -18.17 1.19
CA PRO A 61 -5.55 -19.05 2.10
C PRO A 61 -4.61 -19.92 2.93
N LYS A 62 -4.91 -20.09 4.22
CA LYS A 62 -4.12 -20.96 5.11
C LYS A 62 -4.08 -22.39 4.55
N GLY A 63 -2.86 -22.93 4.42
CA GLY A 63 -2.65 -24.27 3.84
C GLY A 63 -2.77 -24.34 2.31
N ALA A 64 -2.80 -23.21 1.61
CA ALA A 64 -2.80 -23.20 0.15
C ALA A 64 -1.55 -23.91 -0.43
N THR A 65 -1.76 -24.72 -1.45
CA THR A 65 -0.70 -25.44 -2.19
C THR A 65 -0.59 -24.97 -3.65
N SER A 66 -1.36 -23.96 -4.05
CA SER A 66 -1.36 -23.37 -5.39
C SER A 66 -1.80 -21.90 -5.34
N GLY A 67 -1.74 -21.20 -6.48
CA GLY A 67 -2.09 -19.79 -6.59
C GLY A 67 -0.91 -18.86 -6.31
N ARG A 68 -1.16 -17.76 -5.58
CA ARG A 68 -0.17 -16.72 -5.27
C ARG A 68 0.78 -17.07 -4.11
N LEU A 69 1.36 -18.27 -4.14
CA LEU A 69 2.29 -18.73 -3.09
C LEU A 69 3.53 -17.82 -2.95
N ASP A 70 3.86 -17.03 -3.98
CA ASP A 70 4.90 -16.00 -3.93
C ASP A 70 4.68 -14.97 -2.81
N LEU A 71 3.44 -14.79 -2.32
CA LEU A 71 3.16 -13.92 -1.17
C LEU A 71 3.82 -14.42 0.13
N LEU A 72 4.14 -15.71 0.22
CA LEU A 72 4.87 -16.31 1.34
C LEU A 72 6.38 -16.04 1.30
N ASP A 73 6.90 -15.48 0.21
CA ASP A 73 8.32 -15.09 0.14
C ASP A 73 8.56 -13.69 0.73
N TYR A 74 7.50 -12.89 0.87
CA TYR A 74 7.58 -11.55 1.46
C TYR A 74 7.35 -11.61 2.97
N ALA A 75 8.07 -10.76 3.71
CA ALA A 75 7.83 -10.55 5.14
C ALA A 75 6.40 -10.04 5.40
N TYR A 76 5.96 -10.15 6.65
CA TYR A 76 4.78 -9.42 7.12
C TYR A 76 5.00 -7.90 7.00
N GLY A 77 3.93 -7.18 6.65
CA GLY A 77 3.91 -5.71 6.62
C GLY A 77 3.81 -5.12 5.24
N LEU A 78 4.09 -3.81 5.15
CA LEU A 78 3.97 -3.07 3.91
C LEU A 78 4.87 -3.71 2.84
N ASN A 79 4.27 -4.08 1.72
CA ASN A 79 5.00 -4.73 0.63
C ASN A 79 4.49 -4.39 -0.77
N GLY A 80 3.53 -3.46 -0.90
CA GLY A 80 3.03 -3.03 -2.21
C GLY A 80 2.80 -1.54 -2.29
N LEU A 81 3.30 -0.92 -3.37
CA LEU A 81 2.86 0.39 -3.84
C LEU A 81 2.29 0.23 -5.25
N VAL A 82 1.05 0.67 -5.41
CA VAL A 82 0.28 0.41 -6.61
C VAL A 82 -0.22 1.70 -7.21
N PHE A 83 -0.05 1.82 -8.51
CA PHE A 83 -0.39 3.03 -9.25
C PHE A 83 -1.62 2.81 -10.12
N GLY A 84 -2.45 3.84 -10.26
CA GLY A 84 -3.67 3.80 -11.06
C GLY A 84 -3.33 3.77 -12.55
N SER A 85 -4.12 3.03 -13.32
CA SER A 85 -4.05 3.00 -14.77
C SER A 85 -5.45 3.01 -15.36
N GLU A 86 -5.77 4.05 -16.14
CA GLU A 86 -7.02 4.13 -16.90
C GLU A 86 -7.05 3.15 -18.07
N ASP A 87 -5.88 2.88 -18.69
CA ASP A 87 -5.74 1.83 -19.69
C ASP A 87 -4.40 1.09 -19.52
N SER A 88 -4.49 -0.09 -18.93
CA SER A 88 -3.37 -1.03 -18.75
C SER A 88 -2.56 -1.34 -20.02
N ALA A 89 -3.17 -1.36 -21.21
CA ALA A 89 -2.48 -1.67 -22.45
C ALA A 89 -1.63 -0.48 -22.90
N VAL A 90 -2.17 0.74 -22.79
CA VAL A 90 -1.43 1.98 -23.04
C VAL A 90 -0.29 2.14 -22.03
N THR A 91 -0.56 1.88 -20.74
CA THR A 91 0.45 1.91 -19.68
C THR A 91 1.60 0.93 -19.97
N TYR A 92 1.29 -0.34 -20.27
CA TYR A 92 2.32 -1.33 -20.59
C TYR A 92 3.13 -0.95 -21.83
N ALA A 93 2.48 -0.47 -22.90
CA ALA A 93 3.18 -0.03 -24.11
C ALA A 93 4.15 1.14 -23.84
N ALA A 94 3.74 2.11 -23.01
CA ALA A 94 4.59 3.23 -22.61
C ALA A 94 5.81 2.76 -21.78
N LEU A 95 5.59 1.89 -20.80
CA LEU A 95 6.66 1.31 -19.96
C LEU A 95 7.64 0.48 -20.81
N ALA A 96 7.13 -0.37 -21.70
CA ALA A 96 7.94 -1.19 -22.60
C ALA A 96 8.78 -0.32 -23.56
N LYS A 97 8.18 0.74 -24.12
CA LYS A 97 8.90 1.70 -24.97
C LYS A 97 10.00 2.46 -24.21
N ALA A 98 9.80 2.71 -22.92
CA ALA A 98 10.80 3.30 -22.04
C ALA A 98 11.87 2.29 -21.56
N GLY A 99 11.77 1.01 -21.94
CA GLY A 99 12.71 -0.03 -21.53
C GLY A 99 12.57 -0.45 -20.06
N LEU A 100 11.43 -0.14 -19.42
CA LEU A 100 11.21 -0.44 -18.02
C LEU A 100 10.85 -1.93 -17.82
N PRO A 101 11.36 -2.58 -16.76
CA PRO A 101 11.25 -4.02 -16.57
C PRO A 101 9.89 -4.42 -15.97
N PHE A 102 8.83 -4.35 -16.78
CA PHE A 102 7.49 -4.81 -16.41
C PHE A 102 7.10 -6.08 -17.17
N ASP A 103 6.34 -6.95 -16.52
CA ASP A 103 5.71 -8.13 -17.12
C ASP A 103 4.47 -7.75 -17.91
N PRO A 104 4.07 -8.57 -18.90
CA PRO A 104 2.82 -8.39 -19.62
C PRO A 104 1.61 -8.30 -18.67
N PRO A 105 0.54 -7.57 -19.07
CA PRO A 105 -0.64 -7.40 -18.24
C PRO A 105 -1.33 -8.73 -17.87
N VAL A 106 -1.80 -8.85 -16.62
CA VAL A 106 -2.54 -10.02 -16.13
C VAL A 106 -3.90 -9.62 -15.60
N GLU A 107 -4.94 -10.28 -16.07
CA GLU A 107 -6.32 -10.10 -15.61
C GLU A 107 -6.68 -11.06 -14.48
N PHE A 108 -7.55 -10.59 -13.59
CA PHE A 108 -8.17 -11.41 -12.56
C PHE A 108 -9.45 -10.77 -12.06
N THR A 109 -10.22 -11.55 -11.30
CA THR A 109 -11.50 -11.12 -10.75
C THR A 109 -11.58 -11.42 -9.26
N ARG A 110 -12.54 -10.76 -8.60
CA ARG A 110 -12.91 -10.98 -7.21
C ARG A 110 -14.42 -10.78 -7.07
N PRO A 111 -15.19 -11.79 -6.61
CA PRO A 111 -16.62 -11.62 -6.38
C PRO A 111 -16.88 -10.57 -5.30
N VAL A 112 -17.90 -9.75 -5.50
CA VAL A 112 -18.35 -8.72 -4.56
C VAL A 112 -19.85 -8.87 -4.34
N LYS A 113 -20.25 -8.98 -3.07
CA LYS A 113 -21.65 -8.89 -2.64
C LYS A 113 -21.95 -7.45 -2.24
N TYR A 114 -23.11 -6.95 -2.65
CA TYR A 114 -23.60 -5.61 -2.30
C TYR A 114 -25.12 -5.62 -2.19
N SER A 115 -25.72 -4.55 -1.65
CA SER A 115 -27.16 -4.47 -1.38
C SER A 115 -28.06 -4.71 -2.60
N GLY A 116 -27.54 -4.50 -3.82
CA GLY A 116 -28.22 -4.73 -5.08
C GLY A 116 -27.91 -6.06 -5.78
N GLY A 117 -27.11 -6.95 -5.16
CA GLY A 117 -26.80 -8.27 -5.71
C GLY A 117 -25.34 -8.69 -5.59
N GLN A 118 -24.87 -9.41 -6.60
CA GLN A 118 -23.49 -9.88 -6.70
C GLN A 118 -22.92 -9.55 -8.08
N GLY A 119 -21.65 -9.18 -8.13
CA GLY A 119 -20.91 -8.95 -9.36
C GLY A 119 -19.42 -9.22 -9.18
N ASP A 120 -18.67 -9.24 -10.27
CA ASP A 120 -17.22 -9.42 -10.23
C ASP A 120 -16.50 -8.07 -10.33
N ALA A 121 -15.72 -7.75 -9.31
CA ALA A 121 -14.68 -6.74 -9.45
C ALA A 121 -13.60 -7.31 -10.40
N ARG A 122 -13.34 -6.61 -11.51
CA ARG A 122 -12.47 -7.05 -12.60
C ARG A 122 -11.29 -6.12 -12.72
N PHE A 123 -10.09 -6.69 -12.78
CA PHE A 123 -8.83 -5.96 -12.75
C PHE A 123 -7.90 -6.43 -13.86
N ARG A 124 -7.02 -5.54 -14.32
CA ARG A 124 -5.80 -5.90 -15.04
C ARG A 124 -4.61 -5.21 -14.40
N THR A 125 -3.56 -5.97 -14.10
CA THR A 125 -2.34 -5.43 -13.49
C THR A 125 -1.14 -5.52 -14.42
N VAL A 126 -0.28 -4.51 -14.38
CA VAL A 126 1.02 -4.49 -15.06
C VAL A 126 2.09 -4.47 -13.98
N ARG A 127 2.79 -5.60 -13.79
CA ARG A 127 3.64 -5.82 -12.62
C ARG A 127 5.10 -5.61 -12.95
N MET A 128 5.84 -4.95 -12.07
CA MET A 128 7.28 -4.88 -12.19
C MET A 128 7.87 -6.29 -12.04
N LYS A 129 8.87 -6.61 -12.86
CA LYS A 129 9.54 -7.91 -12.84
C LYS A 129 10.15 -8.18 -11.47
N GLY A 130 10.13 -9.45 -11.06
CA GLY A 130 10.77 -9.90 -9.83
C GLY A 130 12.26 -9.55 -9.81
N GLY A 131 12.77 -9.14 -8.65
CA GLY A 131 14.18 -8.80 -8.44
C GLY A 131 14.61 -7.39 -8.88
N VAL A 132 13.71 -6.59 -9.48
CA VAL A 132 14.02 -5.19 -9.84
C VAL A 132 14.09 -4.30 -8.61
N VAL A 133 13.13 -4.42 -7.71
CA VAL A 133 13.10 -3.72 -6.42
C VAL A 133 13.25 -4.71 -5.27
N PRO A 134 14.10 -4.43 -4.26
CA PRO A 134 14.35 -5.35 -3.16
C PRO A 134 13.32 -5.25 -2.02
N TYR A 135 12.50 -4.19 -2.00
CA TYR A 135 11.68 -3.83 -0.85
C TYR A 135 10.21 -4.26 -0.92
N GLY A 136 9.75 -4.81 -2.05
CA GLY A 136 8.36 -5.24 -2.20
C GLY A 136 7.90 -5.34 -3.66
N ARG A 137 6.62 -5.04 -3.90
CA ARG A 137 5.94 -5.14 -5.19
C ARG A 137 5.55 -3.75 -5.68
N ILE A 138 5.83 -3.47 -6.93
CA ILE A 138 5.41 -2.26 -7.63
C ILE A 138 4.63 -2.66 -8.87
N TYR A 139 3.43 -2.12 -9.03
CA TYR A 139 2.59 -2.43 -10.19
C TYR A 139 1.58 -1.33 -10.47
N TYR A 140 1.00 -1.39 -11.68
CA TYR A 140 -0.15 -0.60 -12.05
C TYR A 140 -1.41 -1.45 -11.97
N CYS A 141 -2.54 -0.86 -11.58
CA CYS A 141 -3.85 -1.50 -11.53
C CYS A 141 -4.84 -0.73 -12.39
N HIS A 142 -5.49 -1.44 -13.31
CA HIS A 142 -6.65 -0.97 -14.06
C HIS A 142 -7.90 -1.67 -13.54
N HIS A 143 -8.88 -0.89 -13.08
CA HIS A 143 -10.16 -1.36 -12.56
C HIS A 143 -11.24 -1.23 -13.63
N PHE A 144 -11.73 -2.35 -14.18
CA PHE A 144 -12.80 -2.33 -15.19
C PHE A 144 -14.19 -2.12 -14.61
N THR A 145 -14.38 -2.50 -13.35
CA THR A 145 -15.65 -2.37 -12.61
C THR A 145 -15.40 -1.64 -11.29
N ARG A 146 -14.84 -0.42 -11.40
CA ARG A 146 -14.40 0.42 -10.28
C ARG A 146 -15.54 0.69 -9.28
N GLU A 147 -16.77 0.81 -9.77
CA GLU A 147 -17.99 1.01 -8.99
C GLU A 147 -18.33 -0.15 -8.04
N LEU A 148 -17.78 -1.35 -8.27
CA LEU A 148 -17.91 -2.48 -7.35
C LEU A 148 -16.86 -2.45 -6.23
N VAL A 149 -15.82 -1.63 -6.37
CA VAL A 149 -14.72 -1.51 -5.40
C VAL A 149 -14.87 -0.22 -4.57
N TRP A 150 -15.08 0.93 -5.22
CA TRP A 150 -15.29 2.21 -4.55
C TRP A 150 -16.76 2.43 -4.20
N ARG A 151 -17.18 1.80 -3.09
CA ARG A 151 -18.52 1.94 -2.53
C ARG A 151 -18.48 2.79 -1.26
N ASP A 152 -19.49 3.64 -1.09
CA ASP A 152 -19.49 4.67 -0.05
C ASP A 152 -19.53 4.10 1.37
N GLU A 153 -20.24 2.99 1.56
CA GLU A 153 -20.35 2.28 2.83
C GLU A 153 -19.01 1.81 3.40
N TRP A 154 -17.97 1.70 2.57
CA TRP A 154 -16.63 1.26 2.99
C TRP A 154 -15.65 2.41 3.23
N ARG A 155 -16.03 3.67 2.92
CA ARG A 155 -15.14 4.85 3.01
C ARG A 155 -15.15 5.55 4.38
N HIS A 156 -15.97 5.07 5.29
CA HIS A 156 -16.17 5.69 6.60
C HIS A 156 -15.45 4.87 7.67
N HIS A 157 -14.45 5.47 8.33
CA HIS A 157 -13.61 4.80 9.33
C HIS A 157 -13.75 5.45 10.70
N ALA A 158 -13.71 4.64 11.76
CA ALA A 158 -13.74 5.14 13.14
C ALA A 158 -12.52 6.03 13.45
N ASN A 159 -11.36 5.70 12.89
CA ASN A 159 -10.15 6.51 13.01
C ASN A 159 -10.16 7.79 12.13
N GLY A 160 -11.22 7.99 11.34
CA GLY A 160 -11.41 9.19 10.50
C GLY A 160 -10.51 9.28 9.27
N SER A 161 -9.77 8.22 8.93
CA SER A 161 -8.87 8.23 7.77
C SER A 161 -9.63 8.40 6.46
N VAL A 162 -9.07 9.17 5.52
CA VAL A 162 -9.70 9.52 4.24
C VAL A 162 -8.77 9.42 3.02
N ALA A 163 -7.47 9.22 3.22
CA ALA A 163 -6.49 8.99 2.15
C ALA A 163 -5.15 8.48 2.70
N VAL A 164 -4.38 7.79 1.86
CA VAL A 164 -2.95 7.59 2.09
C VAL A 164 -2.18 8.81 1.58
N VAL A 165 -1.43 9.49 2.45
CA VAL A 165 -0.67 10.70 2.06
C VAL A 165 0.82 10.47 1.96
N ARG A 166 1.35 9.42 2.60
CA ARG A 166 2.77 9.06 2.55
C ARG A 166 2.93 7.55 2.64
N ALA A 167 3.84 7.00 1.85
CA ALA A 167 4.47 5.73 2.12
C ALA A 167 5.98 5.91 2.34
N LEU A 168 6.59 5.05 3.14
CA LEU A 168 8.01 5.09 3.48
C LEU A 168 8.72 3.86 2.96
N ILE A 169 9.84 4.05 2.28
CA ILE A 169 10.74 3.00 1.80
C ILE A 169 12.11 3.25 2.41
N VAL A 170 12.70 2.21 2.98
CA VAL A 170 14.13 2.17 3.29
C VAL A 170 14.89 1.62 2.10
N GLU A 171 15.90 2.37 1.65
CA GLU A 171 16.87 1.95 0.63
C GLU A 171 18.25 2.51 1.04
N PRO A 172 19.33 1.69 1.02
CA PRO A 172 20.67 2.16 1.38
C PRO A 172 21.19 3.29 0.48
N ASP A 173 20.76 3.31 -0.78
CA ASP A 173 21.02 4.38 -1.73
C ASP A 173 19.69 4.99 -2.23
N PRO A 174 19.13 5.99 -1.51
CA PRO A 174 17.89 6.63 -1.90
C PRO A 174 17.92 7.28 -3.29
N ALA A 175 19.10 7.75 -3.75
CA ALA A 175 19.22 8.36 -5.07
C ALA A 175 19.07 7.31 -6.17
N LYS A 176 19.70 6.13 -6.01
CA LYS A 176 19.49 4.99 -6.90
C LYS A 176 18.05 4.49 -6.87
N GLY A 177 17.44 4.38 -5.69
CA GLY A 177 16.04 4.00 -5.56
C GLY A 177 15.10 4.96 -6.29
N ALA A 178 15.32 6.27 -6.15
CA ALA A 178 14.50 7.31 -6.79
C ALA A 178 14.66 7.35 -8.32
N LYS A 179 15.81 6.93 -8.86
CA LYS A 179 16.03 6.89 -10.31
C LYS A 179 14.98 6.03 -11.04
N LEU A 180 14.62 4.87 -10.48
CA LEU A 180 13.58 4.02 -11.05
C LEU A 180 12.26 4.78 -11.23
N TYR A 181 11.88 5.56 -10.22
CA TYR A 181 10.64 6.32 -10.24
C TYR A 181 10.72 7.58 -11.11
N ALA A 182 11.90 8.19 -11.24
CA ALA A 182 12.15 9.21 -12.24
C ALA A 182 11.98 8.66 -13.66
N ASP A 183 12.40 7.43 -13.91
CA ASP A 183 12.23 6.77 -15.21
C ASP A 183 10.76 6.37 -15.46
N MET A 184 10.00 6.05 -14.39
CA MET A 184 8.57 5.71 -14.47
C MET A 184 7.64 6.92 -14.65
N PHE A 185 7.95 8.06 -14.01
CA PHE A 185 7.02 9.19 -13.87
C PHE A 185 7.59 10.54 -14.30
N GLY A 186 8.88 10.61 -14.60
CA GLY A 186 9.59 11.87 -14.89
C GLY A 186 10.33 12.43 -13.67
N PRO A 187 11.52 13.04 -13.87
CA PRO A 187 12.35 13.59 -12.79
C PRO A 187 11.69 14.76 -12.06
N GLU A 188 10.71 15.44 -12.66
CA GLU A 188 9.95 16.54 -12.08
C GLU A 188 9.14 16.12 -10.84
N ASN A 189 8.85 14.82 -10.70
CA ASN A 189 8.16 14.25 -9.55
C ASN A 189 9.10 13.92 -8.39
N ILE A 190 10.42 14.05 -8.58
CA ILE A 190 11.42 13.75 -7.56
C ILE A 190 11.84 15.04 -6.84
N ARG A 191 11.91 14.97 -5.51
CA ARG A 191 12.37 16.05 -4.64
C ARG A 191 13.46 15.57 -3.71
N ASP A 192 14.42 16.44 -3.44
CA ASP A 192 15.37 16.24 -2.36
C ASP A 192 14.70 16.48 -1.01
N ILE A 193 14.93 15.58 -0.07
CA ILE A 193 14.51 15.72 1.33
C ILE A 193 15.68 15.36 2.25
N LYS A 194 15.59 15.74 3.51
CA LYS A 194 16.59 15.35 4.50
C LYS A 194 16.63 13.82 4.62
N GLY A 195 17.80 13.24 4.39
CA GLY A 195 18.03 11.80 4.55
C GLY A 195 17.52 10.91 3.41
N GLY A 196 17.09 11.48 2.28
CA GLY A 196 16.58 10.70 1.16
C GLY A 196 16.02 11.50 -0.01
N LYS A 197 15.07 10.88 -0.71
CA LYS A 197 14.33 11.44 -1.85
C LYS A 197 12.83 11.27 -1.62
N SER A 198 12.03 12.20 -2.11
CA SER A 198 10.58 12.08 -2.13
C SER A 198 10.10 11.99 -3.57
N VAL A 199 9.16 11.08 -3.82
CA VAL A 199 8.45 10.97 -5.09
C VAL A 199 7.01 11.44 -4.89
N VAL A 200 6.65 12.53 -5.58
CA VAL A 200 5.32 13.11 -5.54
C VAL A 200 4.40 12.34 -6.48
N VAL A 201 3.21 11.98 -5.97
CA VAL A 201 2.22 11.15 -6.67
C VAL A 201 0.83 11.75 -6.41
N GLY A 202 0.45 12.75 -7.19
CA GLY A 202 -0.79 13.50 -6.98
C GLY A 202 -0.83 14.17 -5.60
N ASN A 203 -1.82 13.80 -4.78
CA ASN A 203 -1.98 14.31 -3.40
C ASN A 203 -1.23 13.49 -2.35
N SER A 204 -0.47 12.48 -2.78
CA SER A 204 0.31 11.58 -1.94
C SER A 204 1.79 11.68 -2.32
N ARG A 205 2.64 11.06 -1.51
CA ARG A 205 4.04 10.85 -1.85
C ARG A 205 4.52 9.51 -1.33
N PHE A 206 5.68 9.09 -1.80
CA PHE A 206 6.46 8.13 -1.04
C PHE A 206 7.90 8.61 -0.90
N ASP A 207 8.41 8.43 0.30
CA ASP A 207 9.75 8.87 0.68
C ASP A 207 10.66 7.65 0.69
N ILE A 208 11.76 7.74 -0.04
CA ILE A 208 12.83 6.76 -0.07
C ILE A 208 13.94 7.32 0.81
N VAL A 209 14.22 6.67 1.93
CA VAL A 209 15.12 7.18 2.97
C VAL A 209 16.12 6.11 3.40
N THR A 210 17.19 6.54 4.06
CA THR A 210 18.11 5.61 4.72
C THR A 210 17.51 5.05 6.01
N GLU A 211 18.00 3.88 6.47
CA GLU A 211 17.63 3.32 7.78
C GLU A 211 17.89 4.31 8.91
N ALA A 212 19.00 5.05 8.86
CA ALA A 212 19.33 6.06 9.87
C ALA A 212 18.28 7.19 9.93
N ALA A 213 17.78 7.63 8.77
CA ALA A 213 16.72 8.63 8.72
C ALA A 213 15.38 8.08 9.25
N LEU A 214 15.03 6.84 8.92
CA LEU A 214 13.85 6.17 9.49
C LEU A 214 13.95 6.08 11.02
N ARG A 215 15.09 5.63 11.56
CA ARG A 215 15.30 5.49 13.01
C ARG A 215 15.33 6.83 13.73
N ALA A 216 15.88 7.87 13.10
CA ALA A 216 15.81 9.22 13.65
C ALA A 216 14.37 9.74 13.74
N GLU A 217 13.49 9.36 12.80
CA GLU A 217 12.09 9.79 12.80
C GLU A 217 11.22 8.94 13.77
N PHE A 218 11.39 7.62 13.78
CA PHE A 218 10.47 6.70 14.45
C PHE A 218 11.05 5.99 15.68
N GLY A 219 12.37 5.90 15.80
CA GLY A 219 13.03 5.16 16.89
C GLY A 219 12.54 3.71 16.96
N ASP A 220 12.10 3.29 18.15
CA ASP A 220 11.59 1.94 18.43
C ASP A 220 10.20 1.65 17.83
N ALA A 221 9.57 2.64 17.18
CA ALA A 221 8.33 2.44 16.43
C ALA A 221 8.57 1.89 15.02
N ALA A 222 9.79 1.99 14.49
CA ALA A 222 10.14 1.49 13.17
C ALA A 222 10.05 -0.05 13.09
N PRO A 223 9.71 -0.60 11.92
CA PRO A 223 9.56 -2.04 11.71
C PRO A 223 10.85 -2.83 11.90
N ASP A 224 10.67 -4.14 12.05
CA ASP A 224 11.74 -5.12 11.97
C ASP A 224 12.09 -5.37 10.48
N ALA A 225 13.33 -5.02 10.14
CA ALA A 225 13.88 -5.22 8.80
C ALA A 225 14.09 -6.71 8.49
N GLN A 226 14.19 -7.59 9.50
CA GLN A 226 14.51 -9.01 9.35
C GLN A 226 15.80 -9.22 8.54
N GLY A 227 16.81 -8.38 8.78
CA GLY A 227 18.09 -8.40 8.07
C GLY A 227 18.06 -7.87 6.63
N ARG A 228 16.90 -7.42 6.12
CA ARG A 228 16.79 -6.86 4.77
C ARG A 228 17.42 -5.45 4.73
N PRO A 229 18.28 -5.16 3.73
CA PRO A 229 18.87 -3.83 3.60
C PRO A 229 17.88 -2.78 3.08
N ALA A 230 16.79 -3.22 2.43
CA ALA A 230 15.75 -2.36 1.88
C ALA A 230 14.37 -3.00 2.09
N TYR A 231 13.38 -2.18 2.46
CA TYR A 231 12.02 -2.64 2.76
C TYR A 231 11.04 -1.44 2.77
N MET A 232 9.75 -1.68 2.53
CA MET A 232 8.73 -0.66 2.77
C MET A 232 8.40 -0.62 4.27
N ALA A 233 8.48 0.56 4.87
CA ALA A 233 8.56 0.70 6.32
C ALA A 233 7.24 1.15 6.97
N GLY A 234 6.48 2.02 6.32
CA GLY A 234 5.33 2.65 6.96
C GLY A 234 4.45 3.48 6.05
N LEU A 235 3.33 3.93 6.63
CA LEU A 235 2.28 4.69 5.96
C LEU A 235 1.85 5.87 6.83
N SER A 236 1.51 7.00 6.21
CA SER A 236 0.79 8.08 6.87
C SER A 236 -0.58 8.25 6.20
N PHE A 237 -1.63 8.30 7.01
CA PHE A 237 -3.00 8.51 6.58
C PHE A 237 -3.45 9.92 6.96
N ARG A 238 -4.11 10.61 6.02
CA ARG A 238 -4.88 11.80 6.36
C ARG A 238 -6.13 11.37 7.10
N THR A 239 -6.38 11.95 8.26
CA THR A 239 -7.61 11.81 9.04
C THR A 239 -8.34 13.13 9.14
N LEU A 240 -9.67 13.10 9.17
CA LEU A 240 -10.49 14.28 9.44
C LEU A 240 -10.38 14.75 10.89
N SER A 241 -9.89 13.90 11.80
CA SER A 241 -9.65 14.28 13.18
C SER A 241 -8.63 13.39 13.89
N LEU A 242 -7.53 13.97 14.39
CA LEU A 242 -6.58 13.26 15.25
C LEU A 242 -7.23 12.79 16.55
N ARG A 243 -8.22 13.53 17.06
CA ARG A 243 -9.01 13.09 18.22
C ARG A 243 -9.76 11.79 17.92
N LYS A 244 -10.44 11.71 16.77
CA LYS A 244 -11.12 10.47 16.33
C LYS A 244 -10.13 9.31 16.17
N ALA A 245 -8.97 9.57 15.56
CA ALA A 245 -7.91 8.57 15.44
C ALA A 245 -7.45 8.07 16.83
N ALA A 246 -7.15 8.98 17.77
CA ALA A 246 -6.76 8.63 19.13
C ALA A 246 -7.84 7.82 19.87
N ASP A 247 -9.11 8.23 19.78
CA ASP A 247 -10.22 7.55 20.42
C ASP A 247 -10.43 6.14 19.86
N ALA A 248 -10.34 5.98 18.54
CA ALA A 248 -10.43 4.67 17.88
C ALA A 248 -9.28 3.75 18.30
N LEU A 249 -8.04 4.25 18.31
CA LEU A 249 -6.86 3.49 18.75
C LEU A 249 -6.98 3.07 20.21
N LYS A 250 -7.44 3.97 21.08
CA LYS A 250 -7.70 3.66 22.50
C LYS A 250 -8.79 2.59 22.65
N ALA A 251 -9.89 2.71 21.93
CA ALA A 251 -10.98 1.73 21.95
C ALA A 251 -10.54 0.36 21.44
N GLY A 252 -9.67 0.32 20.43
CA GLY A 252 -9.05 -0.89 19.92
C GLY A 252 -7.91 -1.43 20.77
N GLY A 253 -7.52 -0.76 21.85
CA GLY A 253 -6.37 -1.15 22.68
C GLY A 253 -5.07 -1.21 21.88
N ILE A 254 -4.89 -0.28 20.93
CA ILE A 254 -3.68 -0.17 20.10
C ILE A 254 -2.70 0.80 20.77
N GLU A 255 -1.47 0.35 20.94
CA GLU A 255 -0.35 1.20 21.35
C GLU A 255 -0.17 2.35 20.34
N SER A 256 -0.13 3.58 20.85
CA SER A 256 0.14 4.75 20.01
C SER A 256 0.75 5.89 20.83
N ALA A 257 1.42 6.80 20.14
CA ALA A 257 2.02 7.98 20.73
C ALA A 257 1.67 9.23 19.91
N ALA A 258 1.16 10.26 20.56
CA ALA A 258 1.05 11.58 19.95
C ALA A 258 2.46 12.21 19.84
N ARG A 259 2.78 12.77 18.68
CA ARG A 259 4.05 13.46 18.40
C ARG A 259 3.76 14.64 17.49
N ASP A 260 4.12 15.87 17.85
CA ASP A 260 4.14 17.04 16.95
C ASP A 260 3.05 17.09 15.86
N GLY A 261 1.77 17.13 16.24
CA GLY A 261 0.66 17.23 15.29
C GLY A 261 0.33 15.95 14.51
N ARG A 262 0.76 14.78 14.99
CA ARG A 262 0.43 13.46 14.44
C ARG A 262 0.29 12.40 15.53
N ILE A 263 -0.28 11.25 15.19
CA ILE A 263 -0.30 10.05 16.05
C ILE A 263 0.47 8.94 15.35
N VAL A 264 1.43 8.34 16.05
CA VAL A 264 2.26 7.23 15.56
C VAL A 264 1.83 5.93 16.23
N VAL A 265 1.58 4.90 15.42
CA VAL A 265 1.39 3.52 15.85
C VAL A 265 2.67 2.74 15.51
N PRO A 266 3.32 2.09 16.47
CA PRO A 266 4.54 1.34 16.22
C PRO A 266 4.27 0.11 15.36
N ALA A 267 5.23 -0.25 14.51
CA ALA A 267 5.10 -1.34 13.56
C ALA A 267 4.68 -2.68 14.18
N ARG A 268 5.15 -2.98 15.40
CA ARG A 268 4.75 -4.18 16.17
C ARG A 268 3.23 -4.28 16.44
N ALA A 269 2.52 -3.15 16.42
CA ALA A 269 1.08 -3.08 16.64
C ALA A 269 0.26 -3.00 15.33
N ALA A 270 0.92 -3.05 14.17
CA ALA A 270 0.32 -2.83 12.87
C ALA A 270 0.93 -3.73 11.77
N THR A 271 1.08 -5.03 12.08
CA THR A 271 1.58 -6.03 11.13
C THR A 271 2.94 -5.65 10.55
N ASN A 272 3.88 -5.15 11.36
CA ASN A 272 5.23 -4.73 10.93
C ASN A 272 5.25 -3.55 9.93
N ALA A 273 4.29 -2.62 10.01
CA ALA A 273 4.35 -1.33 9.32
C ALA A 273 4.11 -0.19 10.31
N VAL A 274 5.03 0.78 10.41
CA VAL A 274 4.77 1.96 11.24
C VAL A 274 3.66 2.79 10.60
N LEU A 275 2.62 3.15 11.36
CA LEU A 275 1.50 3.94 10.84
C LEU A 275 1.46 5.31 11.49
N GLU A 276 1.10 6.31 10.72
CA GLU A 276 0.87 7.67 11.19
C GLU A 276 -0.53 8.15 10.81
N PHE A 277 -1.17 8.89 11.69
CA PHE A 277 -2.38 9.67 11.39
C PHE A 277 -2.02 11.16 11.47
N VAL A 278 -2.41 11.91 10.44
CA VAL A 278 -2.17 13.36 10.30
C VAL A 278 -3.46 14.06 9.86
N GLU A 279 -3.69 15.30 10.28
CA GLU A 279 -4.81 16.13 9.79
C GLU A 279 -4.44 16.90 8.50
#